data_AF-A0A3P8KZT5-F1
#
_entry.id   AF-A0A3P8KZT5-F1
#
_cell.length_a   1.000
_cell.length_b   1.000
_cell.length_c   1.000
_cell.angle_alpha   90.00
_cell.angle_beta   90.00
_cell.angle_gamma   90.00
#
_symmetry.space_group_name_H-M   'P 1'
#
loop_
_entity.id
_entity.type
_entity.pdbx_description
1 polymer ?
#
loop_
_entity_poly.entity_id
_entity_poly.type
_entity_poly.pdbx_seq_one_letter_code
_entity_poly.pdbx_strand_id
1 'polypeptide(L)' 'MRYLTPDDVRNVAFAKPPIGKRGYNEDQVDSFLDDVEATLRDLYARLARYEGSSGPAAPERPEDRGFRRY' A
#
# COMPACT_ATOMS: atom_id res chain seq x y z
N MET A 1 5.46 -2.87 -13.72
CA MET A 1 4.34 -3.44 -12.94
C MET A 1 3.43 -2.30 -12.52
N ARG A 2 2.12 -2.37 -12.78
CA ARG A 2 1.14 -1.42 -12.22
C ARG A 2 0.75 -1.91 -10.83
N TYR A 3 0.85 -1.05 -9.84
CA TYR A 3 0.43 -1.35 -8.47
C TYR A 3 -1.10 -1.26 -8.36
N LEU A 4 -1.69 -2.11 -7.53
CA LEU A 4 -3.13 -2.14 -7.26
C LEU A 4 -3.49 -1.00 -6.30
N THR A 5 -4.37 -0.10 -6.73
CA THR A 5 -4.88 1.00 -5.88
C THR A 5 -6.24 0.66 -5.26
N PRO A 6 -6.66 1.33 -4.17
CA PRO A 6 -8.01 1.18 -3.63
C PRO A 6 -9.11 1.45 -4.66
N ASP A 7 -8.91 2.44 -5.52
CA ASP A 7 -9.87 2.76 -6.60
C ASP A 7 -9.92 1.66 -7.67
N ASP A 8 -8.82 0.95 -7.94
CA ASP A 8 -8.85 -0.21 -8.83
C ASP A 8 -9.70 -1.35 -8.24
N VAL A 9 -9.70 -1.53 -6.91
CA VAL A 9 -10.54 -2.54 -6.22
C VAL A 9 -12.01 -2.15 -6.26
N ARG A 10 -12.33 -0.87 -6.03
CA ARG A 10 -13.72 -0.39 -6.02
C ARG A 10 -14.39 -0.43 -7.40
N ASN A 11 -13.61 -0.26 -8.47
CA ASN A 11 -14.13 -0.20 -9.84
C ASN A 11 -14.04 -1.55 -10.59
N VAL A 12 -13.61 -2.62 -9.92
CA VAL A 12 -13.48 -3.93 -10.57
C VAL A 12 -14.87 -4.51 -10.87
N ALA A 13 -15.02 -5.10 -12.06
CA ALA A 13 -16.23 -5.82 -12.44
C ALA A 13 -15.87 -7.26 -12.79
N PHE A 14 -16.58 -8.22 -12.19
CA PHE A 14 -16.40 -9.65 -12.49
C PHE A 14 -17.41 -10.12 -13.54
N ALA A 15 -16.94 -10.94 -14.48
CA ALA A 15 -17.82 -11.58 -15.45
C ALA A 15 -18.62 -12.72 -14.80
N LYS A 16 -19.83 -12.96 -15.30
CA LYS A 16 -20.64 -14.11 -14.86
C LYS A 16 -19.91 -15.43 -15.12
N PRO A 17 -20.04 -16.41 -14.22
CA PRO A 17 -19.42 -17.72 -14.41
C PRO A 17 -19.95 -18.40 -15.69
N PRO A 18 -19.14 -19.23 -16.36
CA PRO A 18 -19.59 -20.03 -17.50
C PRO A 18 -20.80 -20.90 -17.15
N ILE A 19 -21.65 -21.18 -18.14
CA ILE A 19 -22.84 -22.02 -17.97
C ILE A 19 -22.46 -23.37 -17.33
N GLY A 20 -23.19 -23.75 -16.28
CA GLY A 20 -22.95 -25.00 -15.54
C GLY A 20 -21.84 -24.92 -14.48
N LYS A 21 -21.21 -23.77 -14.28
CA LYS A 21 -20.28 -23.51 -13.17
C LYS A 21 -20.94 -22.64 -12.12
N ARG A 22 -20.67 -22.93 -10.85
CA ARG A 22 -21.05 -22.06 -9.72
C ARG A 22 -19.96 -21.00 -9.57
N GLY A 23 -20.37 -19.73 -9.56
CA GLY A 23 -19.52 -18.61 -9.16
C GLY A 23 -19.47 -18.46 -7.64
N TYR A 24 -18.71 -17.46 -7.19
CA TYR A 24 -18.77 -16.99 -5.82
C TYR A 24 -20.12 -16.30 -5.52
N ASN A 25 -20.49 -16.23 -4.25
CA ASN A 25 -21.64 -15.44 -3.81
C ASN A 25 -21.26 -13.96 -3.91
N GLU A 26 -22.08 -13.17 -4.62
CA GLU A 26 -21.82 -11.74 -4.88
C GLU A 26 -21.68 -10.95 -3.57
N ASP A 27 -22.61 -11.11 -2.63
CA ASP A 27 -22.57 -10.41 -1.32
C ASP A 27 -21.29 -10.71 -0.52
N GLN A 28 -20.80 -11.96 -0.59
CA GLN A 28 -19.55 -12.35 0.08
C GLN A 28 -18.33 -11.75 -0.61
N VAL A 29 -18.34 -11.67 -1.94
CA VAL A 29 -17.26 -11.04 -2.70
C VAL A 29 -17.25 -9.55 -2.41
N ASP A 30 -18.40 -8.89 -2.44
CA ASP A 30 -18.52 -7.45 -2.19
C ASP A 30 -18.02 -7.10 -0.78
N SER A 31 -18.46 -7.84 0.24
CA SER A 31 -17.97 -7.63 1.62
C SER A 31 -16.45 -7.80 1.75
N PHE A 32 -15.88 -8.77 1.03
CA PHE A 32 -14.43 -8.97 1.03
C PHE A 32 -13.70 -7.83 0.31
N LEU A 33 -14.26 -7.30 -0.78
CA LEU A 33 -13.66 -6.17 -1.51
C LEU A 33 -13.68 -4.90 -0.66
N ASP A 34 -14.72 -4.68 0.15
CA ASP A 34 -14.77 -3.57 1.10
C ASP A 34 -13.61 -3.66 2.12
N ASP A 35 -13.37 -4.85 2.69
CA ASP A 35 -12.25 -5.08 3.63
C ASP A 35 -10.88 -4.87 2.98
N VAL A 36 -10.72 -5.33 1.73
CA VAL A 36 -9.49 -5.14 0.95
C VAL A 36 -9.28 -3.66 0.62
N GLU A 37 -10.33 -2.94 0.20
CA GLU A 37 -10.26 -1.50 -0.07
C GLU A 37 -9.82 -0.74 1.19
N ALA A 38 -10.46 -1.01 2.33
CA ALA A 38 -10.12 -0.40 3.61
C ALA A 38 -8.66 -0.65 4.00
N THR A 39 -8.19 -1.89 3.84
CA THR A 39 -6.81 -2.28 4.13
C THR A 39 -5.81 -1.57 3.22
N LEU A 40 -6.09 -1.50 1.92
CA LEU A 40 -5.24 -0.80 0.96
C LEU A 40 -5.18 0.69 1.28
N ARG A 41 -6.31 1.33 1.60
CA ARG A 41 -6.33 2.76 2.00
C ARG A 41 -5.43 3.02 3.20
N ASP A 42 -5.49 2.18 4.23
CA ASP A 42 -4.64 2.32 5.41
C ASP A 42 -3.16 2.07 5.09
N LEU A 43 -2.85 1.08 4.26
CA LEU A 43 -1.47 0.82 3.81
C LEU A 43 -0.89 2.03 3.06
N TYR A 44 -1.63 2.59 2.10
CA TYR A 44 -1.20 3.78 1.36
C TYR A 44 -1.07 5.02 2.26
N ALA A 45 -1.96 5.20 3.23
CA ALA A 45 -1.83 6.27 4.22
C ALA A 45 -0.58 6.11 5.11
N ARG A 46 -0.28 4.87 5.54
CA ARG A 46 0.95 4.56 6.28
C ARG A 46 2.19 4.83 5.44
N LEU A 47 2.19 4.43 4.17
CA LEU A 47 3.31 4.67 3.25
C LEU A 47 3.55 6.17 3.05
N ALA A 48 2.50 6.96 2.84
CA ALA A 48 2.61 8.41 2.73
C ALA A 48 3.20 9.05 4.00
N ARG A 49 2.88 8.51 5.19
CA ARG A 49 3.52 8.92 6.45
C ARG A 49 5.00 8.53 6.48
N TYR A 50 5.37 7.36 5.95
CA TYR A 50 6.78 6.94 5.86
C TYR A 50 7.58 7.83 4.90
N GLU A 51 7.01 8.15 3.74
CA GLU A 51 7.59 9.07 2.77
C GLU A 51 7.75 10.49 3.36
N GLY A 52 6.75 10.98 4.09
CA GLY A 52 6.83 12.22 4.86
C GLY A 52 7.81 12.17 6.05
N SER A 53 8.10 10.98 6.56
CA SER A 53 9.06 10.73 7.66
C SER A 53 10.46 10.36 7.17
N SER A 54 10.74 10.44 5.86
CA SER A 54 12.09 10.28 5.30
C SER A 54 13.02 11.47 5.61
N GLY A 55 12.72 12.24 6.67
CA GLY A 55 13.70 12.93 7.52
C GLY A 55 13.35 12.65 8.98
N PRO A 56 14.31 12.21 9.83
CA PRO A 56 15.52 12.97 10.12
C PRO A 56 16.78 12.42 9.46
N ALA A 57 17.76 13.33 9.34
CA ALA A 57 19.12 13.10 8.87
C ALA A 57 19.69 11.77 9.36
N ALA A 58 20.36 11.05 8.45
CA ALA A 58 21.38 10.09 8.83
C ALA A 58 22.20 10.71 9.98
N PRO A 59 22.52 9.98 11.07
CA PRO A 59 23.38 10.53 12.10
C PRO A 59 24.63 11.02 11.39
N GLU A 60 24.83 12.34 11.43
CA GLU A 60 25.97 12.99 10.81
C GLU A 60 27.18 12.22 11.29
N ARG A 61 27.77 11.47 10.34
CA ARG A 61 28.94 10.67 10.62
C ARG A 61 29.94 11.68 11.16
N PRO A 62 30.53 11.49 12.36
CA PRO A 62 31.48 12.46 12.90
C PRO A 62 32.77 12.32 12.09
N GLU A 63 32.73 12.82 10.86
CA GLU A 63 33.87 12.97 9.99
C GLU A 63 34.56 14.27 10.37
N ASP A 64 35.77 14.06 10.90
CA ASP A 64 36.87 15.00 10.78
C ASP A 64 36.82 16.26 11.66
N ARG A 65 36.65 16.09 12.98
CA ARG A 65 37.23 17.06 13.91
C ARG A 65 38.75 16.89 13.92
N GLY A 66 39.36 17.64 13.00
CA GLY A 66 40.77 17.60 12.69
C GLY A 66 41.68 17.48 13.90
N PHE A 67 42.58 16.50 13.80
CA PHE A 67 43.83 16.51 14.52
C PHE A 67 44.70 17.65 13.98
N ARG A 68 44.48 18.87 14.49
CA ARG A 68 45.41 19.97 14.31
C ARG A 68 45.82 20.55 15.66
N ARG A 69 47.13 20.44 15.91
CA ARG A 69 47.92 20.96 17.05
C ARG A 69 47.66 20.19 18.35
N TYR A 70 48.66 19.59 18.98
CA TYR A 70 49.91 20.22 19.43
C TYR A 70 51.17 19.44 19.03
#